data_AF-A0A7G8HB30-F1
#
_entry.id   AF-A0A7G8HB30-F1
#
_cell.length_a   1.000
_cell.length_b   1.000
_cell.length_c   1.000
_cell.angle_alpha   90.00
_cell.angle_beta   90.00
_cell.angle_gamma   90.00
#
_symmetry.space_group_name_H-M   'P 1'
#
loop_
_entity.id
_entity.type
_entity.pdbx_description
1 polymer ?
#
loop_
_entity_poly.entity_id
_entity_poly.type
_entity_poly.pdbx_seq_one_letter_code
_entity_poly.pdbx_strand_id
1 'polypeptide(L)' 'MDGLIPWLKALAHESGIQTITPAVISRVRGRSPDLQLRVSTPIHGGYKLVARKGSSAQEVFVVTSMSQPDLEQALQHHRP' A
#
# COMPACT_ATOMS: atom_id res chain seq x y z
N MET A 1 -13.54 -0.50 -1.06
CA MET A 1 -12.49 0.53 -1.23
C MET A 1 -12.06 0.46 -2.68
N ASP A 2 -12.69 1.25 -3.55
CA ASP A 2 -12.46 1.16 -5.00
C ASP A 2 -11.13 1.80 -5.37
N GLY A 3 -10.36 1.13 -6.22
CA GLY A 3 -9.04 1.57 -6.69
C GLY A 3 -7.86 0.86 -6.03
N LEU A 4 -8.01 0.27 -4.83
CA LEU A 4 -6.89 -0.38 -4.14
C LEU A 4 -6.42 -1.65 -4.86
N ILE A 5 -7.33 -2.55 -5.27
CA ILE A 5 -6.95 -3.80 -5.94
C ILE A 5 -6.19 -3.52 -7.26
N PRO A 6 -6.66 -2.64 -8.17
CA PRO A 6 -5.89 -2.27 -9.36
C PRO A 6 -4.49 -1.72 -9.03
N TRP A 7 -4.37 -0.84 -8.04
CA TRP A 7 -3.09 -0.27 -7.62
C TRP A 7 -2.12 -1.35 -7.11
N LEU A 8 -2.60 -2.26 -6.26
CA LEU A 8 -1.78 -3.36 -5.73
C LEU A 8 -1.39 -4.35 -6.84
N LYS A 9 -2.28 -4.62 -7.80
CA LYS A 9 -1.94 -5.47 -8.95
C LYS A 9 -0.86 -4.83 -9.82
N ALA A 10 -0.94 -3.53 -10.10
CA ALA A 10 0.09 -2.82 -10.84
C ALA A 10 1.44 -2.88 -10.11
N LEU A 11 1.42 -2.58 -8.81
CA LEU A 11 2.60 -2.66 -7.94
C LEU A 11 3.22 -4.07 -7.91
N ALA A 12 2.42 -5.13 -7.94
CA ALA A 12 2.91 -6.52 -7.96
C ALA A 12 3.74 -6.89 -9.21
N HIS A 13 3.78 -6.05 -10.25
CA HIS A 13 4.62 -6.26 -11.42
C HIS A 13 6.04 -5.69 -11.26
N GLU A 14 6.31 -4.92 -10.20
CA GLU A 14 7.65 -4.46 -9.89
C GLU A 14 8.57 -5.64 -9.55
N SER A 15 9.69 -5.75 -10.24
CA SER A 15 10.66 -6.85 -10.04
C SER A 15 11.21 -6.95 -8.62
N GLY A 16 11.20 -5.84 -7.86
CA GLY A 16 11.63 -5.79 -6.47
C GLY A 16 10.58 -6.26 -5.46
N ILE A 17 9.35 -6.57 -5.89
CA ILE A 17 8.25 -6.98 -5.02
C ILE A 17 8.04 -8.48 -5.10
N GLN A 18 8.14 -9.14 -3.95
CA GLN A 18 7.96 -10.57 -3.85
C GLN A 18 6.51 -10.94 -3.50
N THR A 19 5.95 -10.26 -2.51
CA THR A 19 4.59 -10.55 -2.02
C THR A 19 3.90 -9.27 -1.57
N ILE A 20 2.62 -9.15 -1.90
CA ILE A 20 1.72 -8.13 -1.35
C ILE A 20 0.57 -8.86 -0.65
N THR A 21 0.42 -8.62 0.66
CA THR A 21 -0.60 -9.26 1.50
C THR A 21 -1.54 -8.21 2.08
N PRO A 22 -2.75 -8.03 1.54
CA PRO A 22 -3.76 -7.14 2.12
C PRO A 22 -4.34 -7.73 3.40
N ALA A 23 -4.47 -6.91 4.45
CA ALA A 23 -5.07 -7.30 5.73
C ALA A 23 -6.58 -7.00 5.78
N VAL A 24 -7.19 -7.21 6.95
CA VAL A 24 -8.61 -6.88 7.20
C VAL A 24 -8.84 -5.36 7.09
N ILE A 25 -9.99 -4.99 6.52
CA ILE A 25 -10.44 -3.59 6.44
C ILE A 25 -11.02 -3.18 7.80
N SER A 26 -10.59 -2.04 8.32
CA SER A 26 -11.08 -1.48 9.58
C SER A 26 -11.71 -0.10 9.37
N ARG A 27 -12.56 0.30 10.31
CA ARG A 27 -13.12 1.66 10.39
C ARG A 27 -12.19 2.53 11.23
N VAL A 28 -11.93 3.74 10.76
CA VAL A 28 -11.03 4.70 11.44
C VAL A 28 -11.68 6.06 11.59
N ARG A 29 -11.18 6.85 12.56
CA ARG A 29 -11.57 8.25 12.74
C ARG A 29 -10.93 9.13 11.64
N GLY A 30 -11.65 10.20 11.27
CA GLY A 30 -11.25 11.10 10.18
C GLY A 30 -11.58 10.54 8.79
N ARG A 31 -11.87 11.44 7.85
CA ARG A 31 -12.22 11.10 6.47
C ARG A 31 -11.05 11.40 5.54
N SER A 32 -10.68 10.44 4.70
CA SER A 32 -9.78 10.66 3.56
C SER A 32 -10.65 10.76 2.29
N PRO A 33 -10.72 11.91 1.60
CA PRO A 33 -11.58 12.06 0.42
C PRO A 33 -11.13 11.14 -0.72
N ASP A 34 -9.82 11.04 -0.93
CA ASP A 34 -9.20 10.24 -1.97
C ASP A 34 -8.62 8.93 -1.44
N LEU A 35 -8.35 7.99 -2.34
CA LEU A 35 -7.55 6.82 -1.99
C LEU A 35 -6.10 7.25 -1.76
N GLN A 36 -5.56 6.87 -0.61
CA GLN A 36 -4.15 7.07 -0.25
C GLN A 36 -3.54 5.73 0.14
N LEU A 37 -2.36 5.41 -0.37
CA LEU A 37 -1.55 4.26 0.02
C LEU A 37 -0.18 4.80 0.42
N ARG A 38 0.24 4.59 1.67
CA ARG A 38 1.47 5.17 2.22
C ARG A 38 2.31 4.10 2.88
N VAL A 39 3.64 4.18 2.73
CA VAL A 39 4.57 3.42 3.55
C VAL A 39 4.47 3.90 5.01
N SER A 40 4.38 2.99 5.97
CA SER A 40 4.23 3.33 7.38
C SER A 40 5.42 2.90 8.24
N THR A 41 5.73 1.60 8.26
CA THR A 41 6.72 1.05 9.20
C THR A 41 7.50 -0.06 8.51
N PRO A 42 8.83 -0.16 8.71
CA PRO A 42 9.59 -1.31 8.26
C PRO A 42 9.09 -2.58 8.96
N ILE A 43 9.13 -3.70 8.24
CA ILE A 43 8.89 -5.05 8.75
C ILE A 43 10.07 -5.94 8.34
N HIS A 44 10.09 -7.19 8.80
CA HIS A 44 11.10 -8.12 8.35
C HIS A 44 10.94 -8.37 6.83
N GLY A 45 11.97 -8.00 6.06
CA GLY A 45 11.99 -8.20 4.61
C GLY A 45 11.10 -7.24 3.80
N GLY A 46 10.67 -6.11 4.36
CA GLY A 46 9.95 -5.10 3.58
C GLY A 46 9.23 -4.05 4.43
N TYR A 47 8.01 -3.68 4.04
CA TYR A 47 7.28 -2.58 4.66
C TYR A 47 5.79 -2.88 4.88
N LYS A 48 5.25 -2.31 5.97
CA LYS A 48 3.81 -2.11 6.12
C LYS A 48 3.40 -0.85 5.39
N LEU A 49 2.33 -0.94 4.62
CA LEU A 49 1.61 0.16 4.02
C LEU A 49 0.25 0.34 4.69
N VAL A 50 -0.30 1.55 4.59
CA VAL A 50 -1.66 1.87 5.03
C VAL A 50 -2.44 2.48 3.87
N ALA A 51 -3.48 1.76 3.44
CA ALA A 51 -4.49 2.26 2.51
C ALA A 51 -5.60 2.99 3.28
N ARG A 52 -6.00 4.19 2.86
CA ARG A 52 -7.12 4.95 3.41
C ARG A 52 -8.04 5.47 2.31
N LYS A 53 -9.35 5.36 2.51
CA LYS A 53 -10.40 6.00 1.70
C LYS A 53 -11.68 6.14 2.54
N GLY A 54 -12.29 7.32 2.54
CA GLY A 54 -13.38 7.66 3.45
C GLY A 54 -12.98 7.45 4.91
N SER A 55 -13.81 6.73 5.66
CA SER A 55 -13.55 6.32 7.04
C SER A 55 -13.05 4.87 7.15
N SER A 56 -12.47 4.33 6.08
CA SER A 56 -11.90 2.98 6.05
C SER A 56 -10.38 3.04 5.99
N ALA A 57 -9.73 2.11 6.67
CA ALA A 57 -8.31 1.83 6.54
C ALA A 57 -8.08 0.35 6.27
N GLN A 58 -6.99 0.03 5.60
CA GLN A 58 -6.52 -1.33 5.40
C GLN A 58 -5.00 -1.34 5.45
N GLU A 59 -4.44 -2.22 6.27
CA GLU A 59 -3.00 -2.45 6.24
C GLU A 59 -2.67 -3.37 5.06
N VAL A 60 -1.52 -3.15 4.45
CA VAL A 60 -0.98 -4.01 3.40
C VAL A 60 0.47 -4.29 3.73
N PHE A 61 0.86 -5.56 3.76
CA PHE A 61 2.24 -5.95 4.02
C PHE A 61 2.93 -6.28 2.70
N VAL A 62 4.07 -5.66 2.46
CA VAL A 62 4.85 -5.85 1.24
C VAL A 62 6.21 -6.43 1.61
N VAL A 63 6.52 -7.60 1.06
CA VAL A 63 7.87 -8.19 1.10
C VAL A 63 8.60 -7.75 -0.15
N THR A 64 9.70 -7.03 0.03
CA THR A 64 10.42 -6.36 -1.05
C THR A 64 11.87 -6.12 -0.69
N SER A 65 12.75 -6.16 -1.70
CA SER A 65 14.14 -5.74 -1.59
C SER A 65 14.34 -4.24 -1.86
N MET A 66 13.29 -3.52 -2.22
CA MET A 66 13.33 -2.09 -2.52
C MET A 66 13.62 -1.29 -1.25
N SER A 67 14.31 -0.16 -1.40
CA SER A 67 14.40 0.82 -0.32
C SER A 67 13.04 1.51 -0.11
N GLN A 68 12.84 2.14 1.05
CA GLN A 68 11.61 2.90 1.31
C GLN A 68 11.38 4.00 0.25
N PRO A 69 12.36 4.84 -0.12
CA PRO A 69 12.19 5.83 -1.19
C PRO A 69 11.77 5.21 -2.53
N ASP A 70 12.38 4.10 -2.94
CA ASP A 70 12.05 3.44 -4.21
C ASP A 70 10.63 2.87 -4.17
N LEU A 71 10.22 2.29 -3.04
CA LEU A 71 8.86 1.80 -2.86
C LEU A 71 7.85 2.95 -2.89
N GLU A 72 8.16 4.09 -2.27
CA GLU A 72 7.32 5.30 -2.33
C GLU A 72 7.21 5.83 -3.76
N GLN A 73 8.29 5.81 -4.53
CA GLN A 73 8.27 6.17 -5.96
C GLN A 73 7.42 5.21 -6.79
N ALA A 74 7.55 3.90 -6.59
CA ALA A 74 6.73 2.91 -7.28
C ALA A 74 5.23 3.06 -6.93
N LEU A 75 4.91 3.34 -5.66
CA LEU A 75 3.53 3.65 -5.26
C LEU A 75 2.99 4.86 -6.01
N GLN A 76 3.76 5.93 -6.12
CA GLN A 76 3.34 7.13 -6.85
C GLN A 76 3.20 6.86 -8.36
N HIS A 77 4.10 6.07 -8.95
CA HIS A 77 4.08 5.72 -10.37
C HIS A 77 2.85 4.90 -10.76
N HIS A 78 2.45 3.95 -9.92
CA HIS A 78 1.31 3.04 -10.17
C HIS A 78 -0.03 3.55 -9.64
N ARG A 79 -0.09 4.82 -9.21
CA ARG A 79 -1.33 5.41 -8.69
C ARG A 79 -2.39 5.48 -9.81
N PRO A 80 -3.60 4.91 -9.59
CA PRO A 80 -4.68 4.92 -10.58
C PRO A 80 -5.39 6.28 -10.69
#